data_AF-A0A4R5BD11-F1
#
_entry.id   AF-A0A4R5BD11-F1
#
_cell.length_a   1.000
_cell.length_b   1.000
_cell.length_c   1.000
_cell.angle_alpha   90.00
_cell.angle_beta   90.00
_cell.angle_gamma   90.00
#
_symmetry.space_group_name_H-M   'P 1'
#
loop_
_entity.id
_entity.type
_entity.pdbx_description
1 polymer ?
#
loop_
_entity_poly.entity_id
_entity_poly.type
_entity_poly.pdbx_seq_one_letter_code
_entity_poly.pdbx_strand_id
1 'polypeptide(L)'
;MKRFLLIFALVVLAVAGGVAYFADSDPDGLDAVTQRGCAVVQTERGESLEGNCIAQHTGDHALADGPLADYAVGGDERFTGVAGVIGAVVTLLAAGGLFWGLRRRSGSEEA
;
A
#
# COMPACT_ATOMS: atom_id res chain seq x y z
N MET A 1 7.68 15.18 -22.20
CA MET A 1 7.79 15.32 -20.72
C MET A 1 6.42 15.38 -20.04
N LYS A 2 5.66 16.50 -20.08
CA LYS A 2 4.37 16.61 -19.37
C LYS A 2 3.32 15.55 -19.74
N ARG A 3 3.16 15.24 -21.03
CA ARG A 3 2.21 14.19 -21.49
C ARG A 3 2.54 12.81 -20.94
N PHE A 4 3.84 12.46 -20.89
CA PHE A 4 4.29 11.19 -20.32
C PHE A 4 3.92 11.08 -18.84
N LEU A 5 4.20 12.12 -18.04
CA LEU A 5 3.86 12.13 -16.62
C LEU A 5 2.35 12.04 -16.37
N LEU A 6 1.53 12.71 -17.18
CA LEU A 6 0.08 12.62 -17.07
C LEU A 6 -0.45 11.23 -17.39
N ILE A 7 0.04 10.62 -18.47
CA ILE A 7 -0.34 9.25 -18.85
C ILE A 7 0.11 8.26 -17.76
N PHE A 8 1.35 8.39 -17.29
CA PHE A 8 1.87 7.53 -16.23
C PHE A 8 1.07 7.68 -14.93
N ALA A 9 0.73 8.91 -14.54
CA ALA A 9 -0.12 9.15 -13.38
C ALA A 9 -1.51 8.51 -13.53
N LEU A 10 -2.12 8.60 -14.72
CA LEU A 10 -3.39 7.92 -15.01
C LEU A 10 -3.26 6.40 -14.91
N VAL A 11 -2.18 5.82 -15.44
CA VAL A 11 -1.92 4.37 -15.32
C VAL A 11 -1.76 3.97 -13.86
N VAL A 12 -1.00 4.73 -13.07
CA VAL A 12 -0.83 4.47 -11.63
C VAL A 12 -2.17 4.49 -10.91
N LEU A 13 -3.01 5.49 -11.16
CA LEU A 13 -4.34 5.60 -10.55
C LEU A 13 -5.28 4.47 -10.98
N ALA A 14 -5.23 4.06 -12.25
CA ALA A 14 -6.03 2.94 -12.76
C ALA A 14 -5.60 1.61 -12.13
N VAL A 15 -4.29 1.41 -11.94
CA VAL A 15 -3.77 0.20 -11.28
C VAL A 15 -4.13 0.21 -9.80
N ALA A 16 -3.87 1.31 -9.09
CA ALA A 16 -4.13 1.41 -7.65
C ALA A 16 -5.63 1.35 -7.32
N GLY A 17 -6.46 2.09 -8.04
CA GLY A 17 -7.89 2.21 -7.74
C GLY A 17 -8.79 1.20 -8.46
N GLY A 18 -8.28 0.45 -9.43
CA GLY A 18 -9.08 -0.45 -10.26
C GLY A 18 -8.50 -1.86 -10.30
N VAL A 19 -7.30 -2.01 -10.87
CA VAL A 19 -6.68 -3.33 -11.06
C VAL A 19 -6.40 -4.03 -9.74
N ALA A 20 -6.07 -3.29 -8.68
CA ALA A 20 -5.78 -3.84 -7.35
C ALA A 20 -6.92 -4.70 -6.78
N TYR A 21 -8.18 -4.41 -7.09
CA TYR A 21 -9.33 -5.21 -6.62
C TYR A 21 -9.39 -6.62 -7.22
N PHE A 22 -8.61 -6.90 -8.26
CA PHE A 22 -8.51 -8.22 -8.87
C PHE A 22 -7.34 -9.05 -8.29
N ALA A 23 -6.58 -8.49 -7.34
CA ALA A 23 -5.54 -9.24 -6.66
C ALA A 23 -6.16 -10.25 -5.67
N ASP A 24 -5.60 -11.45 -5.64
CA ASP A 24 -5.94 -12.44 -4.62
C ASP A 24 -5.34 -11.99 -3.28
N SER A 25 -6.19 -11.89 -2.25
CA SER A 25 -5.81 -11.44 -0.91
C SER A 25 -5.64 -12.60 0.07
N ASP A 26 -6.09 -13.81 -0.30
CA ASP A 26 -6.29 -14.91 0.65
C ASP A 26 -5.79 -16.25 0.09
N PRO A 27 -4.51 -16.61 0.33
CA PRO A 27 -3.47 -15.80 1.00
C PRO A 27 -2.76 -14.86 0.01
N ASP A 28 -2.41 -13.67 0.48
CA ASP A 28 -1.52 -12.80 -0.27
C ASP A 28 -0.12 -13.43 -0.47
N GLY A 29 0.69 -12.84 -1.34
CA GLY A 29 2.00 -13.40 -1.68
C GLY A 29 3.00 -13.43 -0.50
N LEU A 30 2.89 -12.49 0.44
CA LEU A 30 3.72 -12.48 1.65
C LEU A 30 3.27 -13.59 2.58
N ASP A 31 1.96 -13.70 2.85
CA ASP A 31 1.38 -14.73 3.70
C ASP A 31 1.60 -16.15 3.17
N ALA A 32 1.46 -16.35 1.87
CA ALA A 32 1.76 -17.62 1.21
C ALA A 32 3.22 -18.08 1.39
N VAL A 33 4.14 -17.16 1.69
CA VAL A 33 5.55 -17.45 1.96
C VAL A 33 5.82 -17.58 3.45
N THR A 34 5.27 -16.68 4.27
CA THR A 34 5.54 -16.63 5.72
C THR A 34 4.85 -17.74 6.49
N GLN A 35 3.71 -18.24 6.00
CA GLN A 35 2.95 -19.34 6.62
C GLN A 35 3.45 -20.74 6.23
N ARG A 36 4.45 -20.86 5.35
CA ARG A 36 5.00 -22.18 4.96
C ARG A 36 5.57 -22.92 6.17
N GLY A 37 5.07 -24.13 6.41
CA GLY A 37 5.42 -24.93 7.59
C GLY A 37 4.44 -24.80 8.75
N CYS A 38 3.38 -24.00 8.59
CA CYS A 38 2.22 -23.97 9.48
C CYS A 38 0.97 -24.52 8.78
N ALA A 39 0.05 -25.06 9.57
CA ALA A 39 -1.32 -25.32 9.20
C ALA A 39 -2.21 -24.19 9.72
N VAL A 40 -3.10 -23.69 8.87
CA VAL A 40 -4.14 -22.73 9.22
C VAL A 40 -5.31 -23.51 9.82
N VAL A 41 -5.62 -23.28 11.10
CA VAL A 41 -6.72 -23.94 11.82
C VAL A 41 -7.73 -22.89 12.29
N GLN A 42 -9.02 -23.18 12.08
CA GLN A 42 -10.09 -22.31 12.56
C GLN A 42 -10.42 -22.65 14.02
N THR A 43 -10.39 -21.64 14.89
CA THR A 43 -10.68 -21.78 16.33
C THR A 43 -11.84 -20.88 16.75
N GLU A 44 -12.34 -21.07 17.98
CA GLU A 44 -13.37 -20.21 18.58
C GLU A 44 -12.95 -18.72 18.71
N ARG A 45 -11.65 -18.41 18.60
CA ARG A 45 -11.11 -17.04 18.64
C ARG A 45 -10.70 -16.51 17.26
N GLY A 46 -11.03 -17.23 16.19
CA GLY A 46 -10.61 -16.92 14.82
C GLY A 46 -9.51 -17.87 14.32
N GLU A 47 -8.81 -17.41 13.28
CA GLU A 47 -7.74 -18.16 12.63
C GLU A 47 -6.52 -18.30 13.55
N SER A 48 -5.93 -19.50 13.62
CA SER A 48 -4.70 -19.78 14.37
C SER A 48 -3.74 -20.58 13.51
N LEU A 49 -2.44 -20.32 13.65
CA LEU A 49 -1.38 -21.02 12.94
C LEU A 49 -0.74 -22.08 13.86
N GLU A 50 -0.73 -23.34 13.43
CA GLU A 50 -0.07 -24.44 14.14
C GLU A 50 1.13 -24.97 13.33
N GLY A 51 2.33 -25.05 13.91
CA GLY A 51 3.50 -25.62 13.25
C GLY A 51 4.81 -24.90 13.56
N ASN A 52 5.67 -24.72 12.57
CA ASN A 52 6.87 -23.86 12.67
C ASN A 52 7.02 -23.03 11.39
N CYS A 53 6.69 -21.74 11.46
CA CYS A 53 6.76 -20.81 10.33
C CYS A 53 7.00 -19.37 10.82
N ILE A 54 7.33 -18.47 9.89
CA ILE A 54 7.69 -17.08 10.20
C ILE A 54 6.49 -16.32 10.78
N ALA A 55 5.29 -16.59 10.26
CA ALA A 55 4.05 -15.89 10.65
C ALA A 55 3.63 -16.11 12.11
N GLN A 56 4.15 -17.13 12.82
CA GLN A 56 3.84 -17.35 14.24
C GLN A 56 4.33 -16.25 15.18
N HIS A 57 5.26 -15.42 14.72
CA HIS A 57 5.79 -14.30 15.48
C HIS A 57 5.21 -12.95 15.05
N THR A 58 4.12 -12.97 14.27
CA THR A 58 3.34 -11.76 13.99
C THR A 58 2.81 -11.18 15.30
N GLY A 59 2.90 -9.86 15.42
CA GLY A 59 2.35 -9.11 16.54
C GLY A 59 1.81 -7.77 16.05
N ASP A 60 0.96 -7.17 16.87
CA ASP A 60 0.35 -5.89 16.55
C ASP A 60 1.40 -4.78 16.47
N HIS A 61 1.16 -3.86 15.54
CA HIS A 61 1.99 -2.69 15.34
C HIS A 61 1.22 -1.43 15.78
N ALA A 62 1.93 -0.34 16.07
CA ALA A 62 1.34 0.88 16.64
C ALA A 62 0.26 1.55 15.77
N LEU A 63 0.13 1.14 14.51
CA LEU A 63 -0.85 1.63 13.55
C LEU A 63 -1.90 0.58 13.18
N ALA A 64 -1.95 -0.57 13.87
CA ALA A 64 -2.91 -1.63 13.60
C ALA A 64 -4.36 -1.14 13.75
N ASP A 65 -4.63 -0.24 14.69
CA ASP A 65 -5.94 0.41 14.86
C ASP A 65 -6.14 1.66 13.97
N GLY A 66 -5.24 1.87 13.00
CA GLY A 66 -5.26 3.04 12.13
C GLY A 66 -6.39 2.99 11.10
N PRO A 67 -6.89 4.15 10.62
CA PRO A 67 -7.98 4.19 9.64
C PRO A 67 -7.62 3.66 8.25
N LEU A 68 -6.33 3.40 8.01
CA LEU A 68 -5.77 2.83 6.77
C LEU A 68 -5.02 1.52 7.01
N ALA A 69 -5.19 0.91 8.20
CA ALA A 69 -4.64 -0.41 8.49
C ALA A 69 -5.19 -1.46 7.51
N ASP A 70 -4.38 -2.44 7.17
CA ASP A 70 -4.72 -3.52 6.24
C ASP A 70 -5.26 -3.02 4.89
N TYR A 71 -4.82 -1.83 4.47
CA TYR A 71 -5.31 -1.11 3.30
C TYR A 71 -6.83 -0.81 3.32
N ALA A 72 -7.53 -1.02 4.43
CA ALA A 72 -8.92 -0.64 4.57
C ALA A 72 -9.10 0.88 4.63
N VAL A 73 -10.34 1.36 4.50
CA VAL A 73 -10.67 2.77 4.79
C VAL A 73 -11.72 2.81 5.88
N GLY A 74 -11.31 3.21 7.09
CA GLY A 74 -12.18 3.18 8.26
C GLY A 74 -12.61 1.77 8.67
N GLY A 75 -11.77 0.77 8.39
CA GLY A 75 -12.06 -0.65 8.64
C GLY A 75 -12.90 -1.34 7.57
N ASP A 76 -13.27 -0.66 6.48
CA ASP A 76 -13.97 -1.27 5.34
C ASP A 76 -12.97 -1.67 4.24
N GLU A 77 -12.77 -2.98 4.11
CA GLU A 77 -11.88 -3.63 3.12
C GLU A 77 -12.36 -3.47 1.68
N ARG A 78 -13.63 -3.08 1.45
CA ARG A 78 -14.13 -2.81 0.09
C ARG A 78 -13.48 -1.59 -0.55
N PHE A 79 -12.75 -0.79 0.22
CA PHE A 79 -12.09 0.43 -0.24
C PHE A 79 -10.56 0.31 -0.32
N THR A 80 -10.02 -0.91 -0.42
CA THR A 80 -8.58 -1.16 -0.59
C THR A 80 -7.94 -0.38 -1.75
N GLY A 81 -8.62 -0.30 -2.89
CA GLY A 81 -8.15 0.52 -4.01
C GLY A 81 -8.14 2.03 -3.72
N VAL A 82 -9.05 2.52 -2.86
CA VAL A 82 -9.06 3.93 -2.43
C VAL A 82 -7.86 4.22 -1.55
N ALA A 83 -7.52 3.33 -0.60
CA ALA A 83 -6.30 3.45 0.20
C ALA A 83 -5.04 3.49 -0.69
N GLY A 84 -4.99 2.66 -1.74
CA GLY A 84 -3.93 2.69 -2.75
C GLY A 84 -3.83 4.03 -3.49
N VAL A 85 -4.96 4.61 -3.91
CA VAL A 85 -4.99 5.93 -4.55
C VAL A 85 -4.52 7.03 -3.60
N ILE A 86 -4.94 7.01 -2.33
CA ILE A 86 -4.49 7.97 -1.31
C ILE A 86 -2.96 7.89 -1.17
N GLY A 87 -2.41 6.68 -1.03
CA GLY A 87 -0.96 6.46 -0.92
C GLY A 87 -0.18 6.99 -2.13
N ALA A 88 -0.68 6.75 -3.34
CA ALA A 88 -0.08 7.26 -4.57
C ALA A 88 -0.07 8.80 -4.64
N VAL A 89 -1.20 9.44 -4.30
CA VAL A 89 -1.32 10.91 -4.27
C VAL A 89 -0.38 11.51 -3.21
N VAL A 90 -0.37 10.96 -2.00
CA VAL A 90 0.52 11.42 -0.92
C VAL A 90 1.99 11.33 -1.35
N THR A 91 2.39 10.22 -1.98
CA THR A 91 3.76 10.02 -2.46
C THR A 91 4.13 11.04 -3.54
N LEU A 92 3.23 11.30 -4.50
CA LEU A 92 3.45 12.29 -5.56
C LEU A 92 3.59 13.70 -5.01
N LEU A 93 2.75 14.08 -4.02
CA LEU A 93 2.83 15.38 -3.37
C LEU A 93 4.13 15.53 -2.57
N ALA A 94 4.52 14.50 -1.81
CA ALA A 94 5.75 14.50 -1.03
C ALA A 94 6.99 14.60 -1.94
N ALA A 95 7.09 13.74 -2.95
CA ALA A 95 8.18 13.77 -3.91
C ALA A 95 8.20 15.09 -4.69
N GLY A 96 7.07 15.52 -5.23
CA GLY A 96 6.94 16.78 -5.97
C GLY A 96 7.33 18.00 -5.13
N GLY A 97 6.88 18.05 -3.87
CA GLY A 97 7.24 19.10 -2.92
C GLY A 97 8.74 19.09 -2.60
N LEU A 98 9.32 17.91 -2.36
CA LEU A 98 10.76 17.76 -2.10
C LEU A 98 11.59 18.23 -3.30
N PHE A 99 11.28 17.75 -4.51
CA PHE A 99 11.99 18.16 -5.73
C PHE A 99 11.84 19.65 -6.02
N TRP A 100 10.65 20.21 -5.77
CA TRP A 100 10.42 21.65 -5.93
C TRP A 100 11.21 22.47 -4.91
N GLY A 101 11.30 22.02 -3.65
CA GLY A 101 12.10 22.67 -2.62
C GLY A 101 13.60 22.60 -2.87
N LEU A 102 14.10 21.48 -3.42
CA LEU A 102 15.52 21.28 -3.74
C LEU A 102 15.93 21.90 -5.08
N ARG A 103 14.96 22.27 -5.93
CA ARG A 103 15.23 22.90 -7.23
C ARG A 103 15.93 24.25 -7.02
N ARG A 104 17.19 24.36 -7.47
CA ARG A 104 17.86 25.66 -7.60
C ARG A 104 17.10 26.53 -8.61
N ARG A 105 16.64 27.71 -8.21
CA ARG A 105 16.21 28.74 -9.16
C ARG A 105 17.47 29.33 -9.79
N SER A 106 17.74 29.03 -11.05
CA SER A 106 18.67 29.86 -11.84
C SER A 106 18.08 31.26 -11.88
N GLY A 107 18.84 32.24 -11.38
CA GLY A 107 18.47 33.64 -11.48
C GLY A 107 18.15 33.96 -12.93
N SER A 108 17.02 34.62 -13.15
CA SER A 108 16.86 35.48 -14.31
C SER A 108 17.86 36.61 -14.14
N GLU A 109 19.10 36.38 -14.57
CA GLU A 109 19.96 37.47 -14.99
C GLU A 109 19.30 38.04 -16.26
N GLU A 110 18.50 39.06 -16.04
CA GLU A 110 18.19 40.06 -17.03
C GLU A 110 19.53 40.68 -17.46
N ALA A 111 19.94 40.39 -18.69
CA ALA A 111 20.98 41.08 -19.42
C ALA A 111 20.42 41.48 -20.80
#